data_AF-A0A7K0PYL4-F1
#
_entry.id   AF-A0A7K0PYL4-F1
#
_cell.length_a   1.000
_cell.length_b   1.000
_cell.length_c   1.000
_cell.angle_alpha   90.00
_cell.angle_beta   90.00
_cell.angle_gamma   90.00
#
_symmetry.space_group_name_H-M   'P 1'
#
loop_
_entity.id
_entity.type
_entity.pdbx_description
1 polymer ?
#
loop_
_entity_poly.entity_id
_entity_poly.type
_entity_poly.pdbx_seq_one_letter_code
_entity_poly.pdbx_strand_id
1 'polypeptide(L)'
;MAALDRRIGCMDVVVTEAGLGRVEDSAVALLDLPYRDVGELLRATGSLEAARTAAVRSVLPLGPDGPRLLAPVARPGAVWGVGMNYRSKARVTGRPIPAEPTLYLSASSSLGGPGGQVAHPEGCTEQLDAEGEIAVVLGAGLYRADEREAWAAVAGVTAANDLTARDVMVQTGTPALAKSFPGCTPMGGSVLAAADVADPTAIGVRTFVDGVLPLRTTVVPLPCPARPAALAAH
;
A
#
# COMPACT_ATOMS: atom_id res chain seq x y z
N MET A 1 8.52 -12.63 -17.28
CA MET A 1 8.97 -12.02 -16.00
C MET A 1 9.92 -10.88 -16.31
N ALA A 2 9.44 -9.64 -16.37
CA ALA A 2 10.34 -8.49 -16.43
C ALA A 2 11.08 -8.45 -15.08
N ALA A 3 12.41 -8.57 -15.11
CA ALA A 3 13.23 -8.34 -13.93
C ALA A 3 12.95 -6.91 -13.45
N LEU A 4 12.42 -6.77 -12.23
CA LEU A 4 12.40 -5.49 -11.55
C LEU A 4 13.88 -5.13 -11.36
N ASP A 5 14.33 -4.08 -12.04
CA ASP A 5 15.67 -3.52 -11.85
C ASP A 5 15.72 -2.90 -10.45
N ARG A 6 16.05 -3.72 -9.44
CA ARG A 6 16.14 -3.29 -8.05
C ARG A 6 17.47 -2.57 -7.86
N ARG A 7 17.41 -1.33 -7.37
CA ARG A 7 18.62 -0.59 -7.04
C ARG A 7 19.37 -1.28 -5.90
N ILE A 8 20.66 -1.48 -6.10
CA ILE A 8 21.59 -1.99 -5.08
C ILE A 8 21.49 -1.10 -3.83
N GLY A 9 21.30 -1.71 -2.65
CA GLY A 9 21.22 -1.02 -1.35
C GLY A 9 19.82 -0.63 -0.90
N CYS A 10 18.79 -0.86 -1.72
CA CYS A 10 17.40 -0.65 -1.35
C CYS A 10 16.91 -1.74 -0.39
N MET A 11 16.27 -1.36 0.72
CA MET A 11 15.74 -2.31 1.69
C MET A 11 14.24 -2.52 1.52
N ASP A 12 13.88 -3.71 1.06
CA ASP A 12 12.51 -4.20 1.02
C ASP A 12 12.24 -5.09 2.25
N VAL A 13 11.46 -4.61 3.21
CA VAL A 13 10.98 -5.44 4.32
C VAL A 13 9.83 -6.32 3.82
N VAL A 14 9.88 -7.62 4.08
CA VAL A 14 8.83 -8.57 3.72
C VAL A 14 8.26 -9.23 4.97
N VAL A 15 6.98 -9.60 4.91
CA VAL A 15 6.37 -10.49 5.89
C VAL A 15 6.15 -11.83 5.21
N THR A 16 6.53 -12.90 5.88
CA THR A 16 6.36 -14.27 5.36
C THR A 16 5.68 -15.13 6.40
N GLU A 17 5.20 -16.32 6.01
CA GLU A 17 4.69 -17.30 6.98
C GLU A 17 5.77 -17.79 7.96
N ALA A 18 7.05 -17.66 7.61
CA ALA A 18 8.15 -17.96 8.52
C ALA A 18 8.44 -16.80 9.48
N GLY A 19 8.06 -15.55 9.15
CA GLY A 19 8.31 -14.35 9.95
C GLY A 19 8.75 -13.15 9.11
N LEU A 20 9.18 -12.08 9.77
CA LEU A 20 9.76 -10.89 9.12
C LEU A 20 11.06 -11.22 8.40
N GLY A 21 11.23 -10.62 7.23
CA GLY A 21 12.42 -10.74 6.41
C GLY A 21 12.79 -9.41 5.78
N ARG A 22 13.97 -9.36 5.17
CA ARG A 22 14.31 -8.36 4.16
C ARG A 22 14.76 -9.05 2.89
N VAL A 23 14.48 -8.46 1.74
CA VAL A 23 14.95 -9.01 0.46
C VAL A 23 16.42 -8.61 0.28
N GLU A 24 17.25 -9.60 0.01
CA GLU A 24 18.65 -9.45 -0.37
C GLU A 24 18.86 -10.21 -1.67
N ASP A 25 19.13 -9.48 -2.76
CA ASP A 25 19.23 -10.01 -4.12
C ASP A 25 17.99 -10.84 -4.53
N SER A 26 18.14 -12.16 -4.63
CA SER A 26 17.09 -13.13 -4.98
C SER A 26 16.67 -14.00 -3.80
N ALA A 27 16.89 -13.53 -2.57
CA ALA A 27 16.61 -14.25 -1.35
C ALA A 27 15.85 -13.39 -0.33
N VAL A 28 15.21 -14.08 0.61
CA VAL A 28 14.63 -13.50 1.82
C VAL A 28 15.53 -13.85 2.99
N ALA A 29 16.21 -12.84 3.54
CA ALA A 29 16.92 -12.96 4.80
C ALA A 29 15.90 -12.82 5.94
N LEU A 30 15.57 -13.92 6.60
CA LEU A 30 14.66 -13.92 7.75
C LEU A 30 15.37 -13.34 8.97
N LEU A 31 14.68 -12.41 9.63
CA LEU A 31 15.23 -11.59 10.70
C LEU A 31 14.96 -12.23 12.06
N ASP A 32 15.95 -12.13 12.95
CA ASP A 32 15.78 -12.45 14.37
C ASP A 32 15.11 -11.27 15.10
N LEU A 33 13.82 -11.11 14.83
CA LEU A 33 12.98 -10.09 15.44
C LEU A 33 11.71 -10.74 16.02
N PRO A 34 11.23 -10.29 17.19
CA PRO A 34 10.07 -10.87 17.85
C PRO A 34 8.72 -10.36 17.29
N TYR A 35 8.72 -9.69 16.14
CA TYR A 35 7.53 -9.07 15.56
C TYR A 35 6.96 -9.93 14.44
N ARG A 36 5.64 -10.06 14.40
CA ARG A 36 4.94 -10.91 13.42
C ARG A 36 4.79 -10.23 12.06
N ASP A 37 4.66 -8.91 12.05
CA ASP A 37 4.45 -8.12 10.85
C ASP A 37 5.09 -6.73 10.98
N VAL A 38 5.05 -5.94 9.89
CA VAL A 38 5.57 -4.57 9.89
C VAL A 38 4.80 -3.67 10.85
N GLY A 39 3.50 -3.91 11.02
CA GLY A 39 2.68 -3.12 11.95
C GLY A 39 3.14 -3.26 13.41
N GLU A 40 3.49 -4.47 13.86
CA GLU A 40 4.03 -4.70 15.21
C GLU A 40 5.40 -4.06 15.38
N LEU A 41 6.28 -4.23 14.39
CA LEU A 41 7.58 -3.58 14.37
C LEU A 41 7.44 -2.05 14.51
N LEU A 42 6.55 -1.43 13.72
CA LEU A 42 6.34 0.00 13.74
C LEU A 42 5.71 0.50 15.04
N ARG A 43 4.75 -0.24 15.63
CA ARG A 43 4.21 0.12 16.95
C ARG A 43 5.26 0.07 18.05
N ALA A 44 6.23 -0.85 17.94
CA ALA A 44 7.28 -1.01 18.93
C ALA A 44 8.44 -0.02 18.76
N THR A 45 8.77 0.37 17.52
CA THR A 45 10.03 1.08 17.21
C THR A 45 9.84 2.39 16.46
N GLY A 46 8.65 2.66 15.92
CA GLY A 46 8.35 3.84 15.10
C GLY A 46 8.97 3.84 13.70
N SER A 47 9.78 2.85 13.33
CA SER A 47 10.51 2.83 12.05
C SER A 47 10.85 1.42 11.57
N LEU A 48 11.35 1.30 10.34
CA LEU A 48 11.83 0.02 9.78
C LEU A 48 13.30 -0.26 10.11
N GLU A 49 13.99 0.62 10.85
CA GLU A 49 15.45 0.55 11.02
C GLU A 49 15.91 -0.69 11.79
N ALA A 50 15.11 -1.17 12.74
CA ALA A 50 15.43 -2.42 13.42
C ALA A 50 15.46 -3.61 12.45
N ALA A 51 14.64 -3.60 11.39
CA ALA A 51 14.70 -4.65 10.37
C ALA A 51 15.95 -4.54 9.49
N ARG A 52 16.50 -3.34 9.30
CA ARG A 52 17.73 -3.10 8.53
C ARG A 52 18.94 -3.73 9.19
N THR A 53 19.03 -3.60 10.51
CA THR A 53 20.21 -3.98 11.30
C THR A 53 20.06 -5.32 12.03
N ALA A 54 18.85 -5.90 12.05
CA ALA A 54 18.58 -7.18 12.69
C ALA A 54 19.48 -8.30 12.16
N ALA A 55 19.89 -9.18 13.08
CA ALA A 55 20.59 -10.41 12.75
C ALA A 55 19.73 -11.30 11.85
N VAL A 56 20.38 -11.98 10.90
CA VAL A 56 19.74 -12.95 10.01
C VAL A 56 19.79 -14.31 10.67
N ARG A 57 18.63 -14.92 10.89
CA ARG A 57 18.55 -16.29 11.44
C ARG A 57 18.59 -17.36 10.36
N SER A 58 18.12 -17.04 9.15
CA SER A 58 18.13 -17.95 8.00
C SER A 58 17.90 -17.17 6.70
N VAL A 59 18.32 -17.77 5.59
CA VAL A 59 18.14 -17.23 4.24
C VAL A 59 17.35 -18.25 3.42
N LEU A 60 16.27 -17.81 2.79
CA LEU A 60 15.42 -18.64 1.94
C LEU A 60 15.36 -18.04 0.53
N PRO A 61 15.16 -18.85 -0.52
CA PRO A 61 15.00 -18.30 -1.87
C PRO A 61 13.77 -17.40 -1.95
N LEU A 62 13.82 -16.34 -2.75
CA LEU A 62 12.65 -15.56 -3.13
C LEU A 62 11.99 -16.21 -4.35
N GLY A 63 10.71 -16.57 -4.24
CA GLY A 63 9.96 -17.15 -5.36
C GLY A 63 9.14 -18.38 -4.96
N PRO A 64 8.77 -19.25 -5.92
CA PRO A 64 7.90 -20.40 -5.69
C PRO A 64 8.43 -21.40 -4.65
N ASP A 65 9.75 -21.58 -4.57
CA ASP A 65 10.41 -22.47 -3.61
C ASP A 65 10.71 -21.78 -2.27
N GLY A 66 10.33 -20.50 -2.14
CA GLY A 66 10.52 -19.67 -0.97
C GLY A 66 9.33 -19.69 -0.01
N PRO A 67 9.42 -18.96 1.11
CA PRO A 67 8.30 -18.82 2.03
C PRO A 67 7.20 -17.98 1.38
N ARG A 68 5.93 -18.29 1.67
CA ARG A 68 4.82 -17.48 1.18
C ARG A 68 4.90 -16.07 1.78
N LEU A 69 4.87 -15.05 0.93
CA LEU A 69 4.75 -13.66 1.35
C LEU A 69 3.34 -13.36 1.84
N LEU A 70 3.22 -12.50 2.84
CA LEU A 70 1.97 -12.06 3.46
C LEU A 70 1.80 -10.54 3.30
N ALA A 71 0.61 -10.04 3.63
CA ALA A 71 0.38 -8.60 3.70
C ALA A 71 1.34 -7.97 4.75
N PRO A 72 1.95 -6.80 4.50
CA PRO A 72 2.98 -6.27 5.39
C PRO A 72 2.44 -5.84 6.75
N VAL A 73 1.20 -5.35 6.78
CA VAL A 73 0.50 -4.98 8.01
C VAL A 73 -0.76 -5.83 8.07
N ALA A 74 -0.79 -6.85 8.93
CA ALA A 74 -1.88 -7.81 8.94
C ALA A 74 -3.18 -7.22 9.49
N ARG A 75 -3.07 -6.29 10.46
CA ARG A 75 -4.21 -5.64 11.12
C ARG A 75 -3.92 -4.15 11.37
N PRO A 76 -4.01 -3.28 10.36
CA PRO A 76 -3.92 -1.84 10.56
C PRO A 76 -5.15 -1.34 11.33
N GLY A 77 -4.96 -0.28 12.12
CA GLY A 77 -6.05 0.35 12.87
C GLY A 77 -7.05 1.09 11.97
N ALA A 78 -6.58 1.60 10.83
CA ALA A 78 -7.41 2.23 9.80
C ALA A 78 -6.73 2.10 8.43
N VAL A 79 -7.54 2.02 7.38
CA VAL A 79 -7.09 2.10 5.98
C VAL A 79 -7.79 3.30 5.35
N TRP A 80 -7.02 4.35 5.10
CA TRP A 80 -7.52 5.57 4.46
C TRP A 80 -7.22 5.54 2.97
N GLY A 81 -8.24 5.76 2.14
CA GLY A 81 -8.09 5.95 0.72
C GLY A 81 -8.29 7.41 0.31
N VAL A 82 -7.66 7.82 -0.79
CA VAL A 82 -7.76 9.17 -1.35
C VAL A 82 -8.45 9.10 -2.72
N GLY A 83 -9.69 9.56 -2.77
CA GLY A 83 -10.48 9.62 -3.98
C GLY A 83 -9.98 10.69 -4.96
N MET A 84 -10.04 10.37 -6.26
CA MET A 84 -9.74 11.30 -7.37
C MET A 84 -8.35 11.99 -7.27
N ASN A 85 -7.34 11.29 -6.76
CA ASN A 85 -5.99 11.86 -6.57
C ASN A 85 -5.11 11.81 -7.83
N TYR A 86 -5.64 11.29 -8.94
CA TYR A 86 -4.89 11.03 -10.16
C TYR A 86 -5.40 11.92 -11.29
N ARG A 87 -4.56 12.82 -11.82
CA ARG A 87 -4.92 13.66 -12.98
C ARG A 87 -5.31 12.80 -14.20
N SER A 88 -4.65 11.65 -14.36
CA SER A 88 -4.99 10.65 -15.38
C SER A 88 -6.41 10.11 -15.21
N LYS A 89 -6.82 9.82 -13.98
CA LYS A 89 -8.17 9.35 -13.64
C LYS A 89 -9.22 10.43 -13.94
N ALA A 90 -8.96 11.68 -13.56
CA ALA A 90 -9.83 12.81 -13.88
C ALA A 90 -10.06 12.97 -15.39
N ARG A 91 -9.00 12.83 -16.21
CA ARG A 91 -9.10 12.86 -17.68
C ARG A 91 -9.98 11.74 -18.23
N VAL A 92 -9.83 10.51 -17.72
CA VAL A 92 -10.60 9.34 -18.18
C VAL A 92 -12.06 9.44 -17.76
N THR A 93 -12.35 9.90 -16.53
CA THR A 93 -13.72 9.95 -16.02
C THR A 93 -14.46 11.25 -16.36
N GLY A 94 -13.77 12.26 -16.93
CA GLY A 94 -14.33 13.60 -17.16
C GLY A 94 -14.72 14.34 -15.89
N ARG A 95 -14.21 13.92 -14.73
CA ARG A 95 -14.55 14.50 -13.42
C ARG A 95 -13.50 15.53 -13.03
N PRO A 96 -13.90 16.68 -12.45
CA PRO A 96 -12.93 17.64 -11.94
C PRO A 96 -12.13 17.02 -10.79
N ILE A 97 -10.86 17.42 -10.69
CA ILE A 97 -10.06 17.12 -9.49
C ILE A 97 -10.64 17.98 -8.37
N PRO A 98 -11.03 17.39 -7.23
CA PRO A 98 -11.49 18.15 -6.07
C PRO A 98 -10.45 19.20 -5.63
N ALA A 99 -10.92 20.34 -5.13
CA ALA A 99 -10.03 21.36 -4.55
C ALA A 99 -9.34 20.86 -3.26
N GLU A 100 -9.98 19.91 -2.57
CA GLU A 100 -9.51 19.29 -1.33
C GLU A 100 -9.51 17.76 -1.47
N PRO A 101 -8.56 17.03 -0.85
CA PRO A 101 -8.54 15.58 -0.88
C PRO A 101 -9.85 14.97 -0.38
N THR A 102 -10.44 14.06 -1.17
CA THR A 102 -11.60 13.30 -0.74
C THR A 102 -11.13 12.03 -0.03
N LEU A 103 -11.30 11.96 1.28
CA LEU A 103 -10.88 10.81 2.08
C LEU A 103 -12.05 9.84 2.33
N TYR A 104 -11.74 8.55 2.39
CA TYR A 104 -12.66 7.52 2.89
C TYR A 104 -11.92 6.48 3.70
N LEU A 105 -12.69 5.71 4.48
CA LEU A 105 -12.22 4.55 5.21
C LEU A 105 -12.64 3.27 4.50
N SER A 106 -11.68 2.37 4.33
CA SER A 106 -11.92 0.97 4.03
C SER A 106 -11.78 0.14 5.30
N ALA A 107 -12.60 -0.89 5.46
CA ALA A 107 -12.54 -1.77 6.62
C ALA A 107 -11.24 -2.56 6.63
N SER A 108 -10.57 -2.69 7.78
CA SER A 108 -9.35 -3.51 7.88
C SER A 108 -9.57 -4.99 7.50
N SER A 109 -10.82 -5.47 7.50
CA SER A 109 -11.20 -6.81 7.02
C SER A 109 -11.14 -7.00 5.51
N SER A 110 -11.03 -5.92 4.72
CA SER A 110 -10.88 -6.00 3.26
C SER A 110 -9.47 -6.35 2.82
N LEU A 111 -8.50 -6.39 3.74
CA LEU A 111 -7.11 -6.61 3.41
C LEU A 111 -6.86 -8.00 2.81
N GLY A 112 -6.06 -7.99 1.75
CA GLY A 112 -5.52 -9.19 1.12
C GLY A 112 -3.99 -9.19 1.13
N GLY A 113 -3.40 -10.37 1.01
CA GLY A 113 -1.97 -10.54 0.80
C GLY A 113 -1.61 -10.82 -0.66
N PRO A 114 -0.31 -10.79 -1.00
CA PRO A 114 0.16 -11.18 -2.33
C PRO A 114 -0.23 -12.64 -2.63
N GLY A 115 -0.68 -12.89 -3.87
CA GLY A 115 -1.16 -14.22 -4.28
C GLY A 115 -2.48 -14.66 -3.64
N GLY A 116 -3.11 -13.82 -2.82
CA GLY A 116 -4.44 -14.09 -2.25
C GLY A 116 -5.55 -14.03 -3.30
N GLN A 117 -6.61 -14.80 -3.07
CA GLN A 117 -7.83 -14.72 -3.88
C GLN A 117 -8.72 -13.59 -3.39
N VAL A 118 -9.24 -12.81 -4.33
CA VAL A 118 -10.34 -11.87 -4.07
C VAL A 118 -11.62 -12.61 -4.43
N ALA A 119 -12.40 -13.00 -3.42
CA ALA A 119 -13.69 -13.62 -3.67
C ALA A 119 -14.61 -12.57 -4.29
N HIS A 120 -15.15 -12.87 -5.48
CA HIS A 120 -16.15 -12.02 -6.09
C HIS A 120 -17.40 -12.01 -5.18
N PRO A 121 -17.92 -10.85 -4.74
CA PRO A 121 -19.11 -10.78 -3.90
C PRO A 121 -20.38 -11.11 -4.71
N GLU A 122 -20.60 -12.39 -4.99
CA GLU A 122 -21.76 -12.89 -5.74
C GLU A 122 -23.08 -12.39 -5.13
N GLY A 123 -23.97 -11.90 -5.99
CA GLY A 123 -25.25 -11.31 -5.58
C GLY A 123 -25.15 -9.90 -4.98
N CYS A 124 -23.94 -9.37 -4.73
CA CYS A 124 -23.75 -7.99 -4.28
C CYS A 124 -23.26 -7.05 -5.38
N THR A 125 -22.40 -7.51 -6.29
CA THR A 125 -21.83 -6.70 -7.37
C THR A 125 -21.68 -7.52 -8.64
N GLU A 126 -21.79 -6.86 -9.79
CA GLU A 126 -21.38 -7.35 -11.12
C GLU A 126 -20.29 -6.45 -11.73
N GLN A 127 -19.88 -5.39 -11.02
CA GLN A 127 -18.98 -4.34 -11.52
C GLN A 127 -17.79 -4.14 -10.59
N LEU A 128 -17.02 -5.21 -10.34
CA LEU A 128 -15.80 -5.14 -9.57
C LEU A 128 -14.64 -4.62 -10.43
N ASP A 129 -14.11 -3.45 -10.07
CA ASP A 129 -13.06 -2.75 -10.82
C ASP A 129 -11.75 -2.69 -10.03
N ALA A 130 -10.62 -2.89 -10.71
CA ALA A 130 -9.29 -2.84 -10.11
C ALA A 130 -8.70 -1.43 -10.18
N GLU A 131 -8.15 -0.96 -9.05
CA GLU A 131 -7.47 0.32 -8.93
C GLU A 131 -6.09 0.10 -8.32
N GLY A 132 -5.04 -0.06 -9.13
CA GLY A 132 -3.68 -0.12 -8.58
C GLY A 132 -3.30 1.22 -7.96
N GLU A 133 -2.78 1.16 -6.75
CA GLU A 133 -2.48 2.29 -5.88
C GLU A 133 -1.10 2.10 -5.22
N ILE A 134 -0.57 3.18 -4.64
CA ILE A 134 0.55 3.11 -3.70
C ILE A 134 -0.03 3.32 -2.31
N ALA A 135 0.19 2.35 -1.42
CA ALA A 135 -0.11 2.50 -0.02
C ALA A 135 1.09 3.08 0.72
N VAL A 136 0.82 4.08 1.56
CA VAL A 136 1.78 4.67 2.49
C VAL A 136 1.60 4.01 3.85
N VAL A 137 2.69 3.48 4.40
CA VAL A 137 2.70 2.88 5.74
C VAL A 137 3.25 3.92 6.71
N LEU A 138 2.44 4.31 7.69
CA LEU A 138 2.83 5.25 8.74
C LEU A 138 3.53 4.52 9.89
N GLY A 139 4.68 5.05 10.32
CA GLY A 139 5.42 4.59 11.50
C GLY A 139 5.02 5.31 12.78
N ALA A 140 4.42 6.50 12.67
CA ALA A 140 4.01 7.33 13.80
C ALA A 140 2.61 7.91 13.59
N GLY A 141 1.92 8.19 14.70
CA GLY A 141 0.65 8.91 14.69
C GLY A 141 0.85 10.36 14.28
N LEU A 142 -0.11 10.90 13.52
CA LEU A 142 -0.10 12.29 13.06
C LEU A 142 -1.36 13.01 13.56
N TYR A 143 -1.20 14.24 14.03
CA TYR A 143 -2.30 15.13 14.38
C TYR A 143 -1.85 16.58 14.23
N ARG A 144 -2.60 17.38 13.45
CA ARG A 144 -2.25 18.77 13.09
C ARG A 144 -0.81 18.93 12.58
N ALA A 145 -0.30 17.91 11.90
CA ALA A 145 1.07 17.87 11.39
C ALA A 145 1.27 18.81 10.20
N ASP A 146 2.45 19.40 10.11
CA ASP A 146 2.93 20.04 8.88
C ASP A 146 3.46 19.01 7.86
N GLU A 147 3.84 19.48 6.67
CA GLU A 147 4.32 18.61 5.59
C GLU A 147 5.60 17.84 5.96
N ARG A 148 6.50 18.48 6.72
CA ARG A 148 7.75 17.86 7.15
C ARG A 148 7.49 16.78 8.20
N GLU A 149 6.62 17.06 9.16
CA GLU A 149 6.18 16.11 10.18
C GLU A 149 5.44 14.92 9.54
N ALA A 150 4.56 15.18 8.57
CA ALA A 150 3.87 14.14 7.82
C ALA A 150 4.85 13.23 7.09
N TRP A 151 5.84 13.79 6.40
CA TRP A 151 6.87 13.02 5.70
C TRP A 151 7.74 12.20 6.66
N ALA A 152 8.13 12.79 7.80
CA ALA A 152 8.92 12.10 8.82
C ALA A 152 8.19 10.89 9.46
N ALA A 153 6.86 10.88 9.44
CA ALA A 153 6.06 9.76 9.94
C ALA A 153 5.88 8.63 8.93
N VAL A 154 6.27 8.81 7.66
CA VAL A 154 6.18 7.75 6.65
C VAL A 154 7.30 6.74 6.89
N ALA A 155 6.93 5.51 7.24
CA ALA A 155 7.87 4.41 7.41
C ALA A 155 8.30 3.82 6.07
N GLY A 156 7.37 3.75 5.12
CA GLY A 156 7.63 3.19 3.80
C GLY A 156 6.39 3.14 2.92
N VAL A 157 6.56 2.54 1.75
CA VAL A 157 5.51 2.41 0.74
C VAL A 157 5.40 0.97 0.26
N THR A 158 4.20 0.58 -0.11
CA THR A 158 3.92 -0.73 -0.71
C THR A 158 2.92 -0.58 -1.85
N ALA A 159 2.91 -1.55 -2.77
CA ALA A 159 1.85 -1.62 -3.78
C ALA A 159 0.51 -1.94 -3.09
N ALA A 160 -0.58 -1.45 -3.64
CA ALA A 160 -1.93 -1.84 -3.24
C ALA A 160 -2.84 -1.94 -4.46
N ASN A 161 -3.95 -2.65 -4.31
CA ASN A 161 -5.09 -2.55 -5.22
C ASN A 161 -6.30 -2.15 -4.39
N ASP A 162 -7.07 -1.17 -4.83
CA ASP A 162 -8.25 -0.68 -4.13
C ASP A 162 -9.51 -1.02 -4.93
N LEU A 163 -9.84 -2.31 -4.92
CA LEU A 163 -10.93 -2.88 -5.70
C LEU A 163 -12.25 -2.25 -5.29
N THR A 164 -13.05 -1.90 -6.29
CA THR A 164 -14.31 -1.20 -6.07
C THR A 164 -15.45 -1.91 -6.74
N ALA A 165 -16.46 -2.31 -5.96
CA ALA A 165 -17.78 -2.69 -6.47
C ALA A 165 -18.53 -1.42 -6.91
N ARG A 166 -18.49 -1.08 -8.21
CA ARG A 166 -18.94 0.24 -8.70
C ARG A 166 -20.44 0.46 -8.56
N ASP A 167 -21.22 -0.57 -8.86
CA ASP A 167 -22.67 -0.62 -8.65
C ASP A 167 -23.04 -0.42 -7.17
N VAL A 168 -22.35 -1.10 -6.25
CA VAL A 168 -22.54 -0.92 -4.80
C VAL A 168 -22.20 0.52 -4.39
N MET A 169 -21.12 1.09 -4.91
CA MET A 169 -20.73 2.48 -4.62
C MET A 169 -21.79 3.48 -5.08
N VAL A 170 -22.38 3.27 -6.26
CA VAL A 170 -23.47 4.10 -6.79
C VAL A 170 -24.73 3.95 -5.94
N GLN A 171 -25.12 2.72 -5.63
CA GLN A 171 -26.33 2.42 -4.87
C GLN A 171 -26.28 2.96 -3.43
N THR A 172 -25.12 2.84 -2.77
CA THR A 172 -24.94 3.22 -1.37
C THR A 172 -24.51 4.67 -1.20
N GLY A 173 -24.06 5.32 -2.27
CA GLY A 173 -23.51 6.66 -2.25
C GLY A 173 -22.18 6.78 -1.47
N THR A 174 -21.56 5.67 -1.08
CA THR A 174 -20.33 5.68 -0.28
C THR A 174 -19.28 4.69 -0.81
N PRO A 175 -18.01 5.09 -0.89
CA PRO A 175 -16.91 4.16 -1.22
C PRO A 175 -16.64 3.16 -0.08
N ALA A 176 -17.02 3.47 1.17
CA ALA A 176 -16.64 2.67 2.32
C ALA A 176 -17.12 1.23 2.19
N LEU A 177 -18.41 0.99 1.92
CA LEU A 177 -18.92 -0.37 1.75
C LEU A 177 -18.40 -1.02 0.46
N ALA A 178 -18.42 -0.27 -0.64
CA ALA A 178 -18.04 -0.75 -1.96
C ALA A 178 -16.58 -1.24 -2.08
N LYS A 179 -15.71 -0.77 -1.19
CA LYS A 179 -14.27 -1.11 -1.14
C LYS A 179 -13.89 -2.00 0.05
N SER A 180 -14.88 -2.41 0.87
CA SER A 180 -14.64 -3.12 2.13
C SER A 180 -14.95 -4.63 2.08
N PHE A 181 -15.30 -5.18 0.92
CA PHE A 181 -15.48 -6.63 0.78
C PHE A 181 -14.15 -7.37 1.07
N PRO A 182 -14.20 -8.61 1.62
CA PRO A 182 -13.00 -9.37 1.94
C PRO A 182 -12.05 -9.51 0.75
N GLY A 183 -10.78 -9.14 0.96
CA GLY A 183 -9.75 -9.19 -0.08
C GLY A 183 -9.79 -8.05 -1.10
N CYS A 184 -10.71 -7.07 -1.02
CA CYS A 184 -10.76 -5.95 -1.95
C CYS A 184 -9.67 -4.87 -1.75
N THR A 185 -8.84 -5.00 -0.72
CA THR A 185 -7.69 -4.12 -0.50
C THR A 185 -6.40 -4.92 -0.36
N PRO A 186 -5.97 -5.68 -1.39
CA PRO A 186 -4.73 -6.43 -1.29
C PRO A 186 -3.53 -5.46 -1.25
N MET A 187 -2.60 -5.73 -0.33
CA MET A 187 -1.34 -5.00 -0.21
C MET A 187 -0.18 -5.87 -0.72
N GLY A 188 0.86 -5.23 -1.23
CA GLY A 188 2.04 -5.86 -1.79
C GLY A 188 2.83 -6.65 -0.76
N GLY A 189 3.60 -7.65 -1.19
CA GLY A 189 4.36 -8.52 -0.28
C GLY A 189 5.59 -7.90 0.37
N SER A 190 5.94 -6.66 0.00
CA SER A 190 7.10 -5.93 0.55
C SER A 190 6.74 -4.48 0.86
N VAL A 191 7.47 -3.89 1.81
CA VAL A 191 7.47 -2.46 2.11
C VAL A 191 8.85 -1.92 1.79
N LEU A 192 8.90 -1.00 0.83
CA LEU A 192 10.06 -0.21 0.53
C LEU A 192 10.20 0.88 1.59
N ALA A 193 11.30 0.90 2.33
CA ALA A 193 11.54 1.93 3.33
C ALA A 193 11.52 3.33 2.69
N ALA A 194 10.94 4.31 3.40
CA ALA A 194 10.77 5.67 2.87
C ALA A 194 12.11 6.32 2.47
N ALA A 195 13.16 6.05 3.23
CA ALA A 195 14.52 6.52 2.95
C ALA A 195 15.11 5.96 1.65
N ASP A 196 14.60 4.83 1.16
CA ASP A 196 15.09 4.16 -0.06
C ASP A 196 14.23 4.52 -1.31
N VAL A 197 13.16 5.31 -1.13
CA VAL A 197 12.37 5.88 -2.21
C VAL A 197 13.13 7.06 -2.82
N ALA A 198 13.78 6.87 -3.97
CA ALA A 198 14.63 7.92 -4.53
C ALA A 198 13.90 9.20 -4.96
N ASP A 199 12.67 9.08 -5.46
CA ASP A 199 11.83 10.25 -5.73
C ASP A 199 10.40 9.95 -5.30
N PRO A 200 9.97 10.47 -4.13
CA PRO A 200 8.62 10.26 -3.63
C PRO A 200 7.57 10.96 -4.50
N THR A 201 7.97 11.88 -5.37
CA THR A 201 7.07 12.60 -6.27
C THR A 201 6.86 11.88 -7.61
N ALA A 202 7.67 10.84 -7.89
CA ALA A 202 7.75 10.20 -9.20
C ALA A 202 7.63 8.67 -9.15
N ILE A 203 6.66 8.14 -8.40
CA ILE A 203 6.43 6.68 -8.32
C ILE A 203 5.46 6.24 -9.40
N GLY A 204 5.92 5.36 -10.30
CA GLY A 204 5.09 4.77 -11.36
C GLY A 204 4.26 3.58 -10.86
N VAL A 205 2.95 3.65 -11.04
CA VAL A 205 1.99 2.56 -10.77
C VAL A 205 1.50 1.97 -12.07
N ARG A 206 1.47 0.63 -12.15
CA ARG A 206 0.92 -0.12 -13.29
C ARG A 206 0.04 -1.24 -12.77
N THR A 207 -1.16 -1.37 -13.34
CA THR A 207 -2.11 -2.46 -13.02
C THR A 207 -2.34 -3.30 -14.26
N PHE A 208 -2.16 -4.61 -14.17
CA PHE A 208 -2.39 -5.55 -15.26
C PHE A 208 -3.57 -6.46 -14.91
N VAL A 209 -4.41 -6.76 -15.90
CA VAL A 209 -5.49 -7.76 -15.80
C VAL A 209 -5.27 -8.77 -16.91
N ASP A 210 -5.27 -10.06 -16.55
CA ASP A 210 -5.00 -11.19 -17.47
C ASP A 210 -3.71 -11.07 -18.30
N GLY A 211 -2.68 -10.41 -17.73
CA GLY A 211 -1.39 -10.23 -18.37
C GLY A 211 -1.39 -9.27 -19.57
N VAL A 212 -2.52 -8.62 -19.88
CA VAL A 212 -2.64 -7.65 -20.97
C VAL A 212 -2.30 -6.24 -20.46
N LEU A 213 -1.85 -5.36 -21.38
CA LEU A 213 -1.52 -3.92 -21.26
C LEU A 213 -1.99 -3.25 -19.94
N PRO A 214 -1.14 -2.41 -19.30
CA PRO A 214 -1.51 -1.82 -18.03
C PRO A 214 -2.80 -1.00 -18.18
N LEU A 215 -3.87 -1.40 -17.47
CA LEU A 215 -5.17 -0.73 -17.43
C LEU A 215 -4.99 0.76 -17.12
N ARG A 216 -4.01 1.06 -16.26
CA ARG A 216 -3.58 2.42 -15.90
C ARG A 216 -2.06 2.44 -15.68
N THR A 217 -1.39 3.44 -16.22
CA THR A 217 -0.07 3.88 -15.77
C THR A 217 -0.23 5.26 -15.15
N THR A 218 0.22 5.48 -13.92
CA THR A 218 0.31 6.84 -13.38
C THR A 218 1.57 7.03 -12.57
N VAL A 219 2.16 8.21 -12.71
CA VAL A 219 3.21 8.71 -11.81
C VAL A 219 2.52 9.48 -10.71
N VAL A 220 2.75 9.08 -9.46
CA VAL A 220 2.07 9.60 -8.29
C VAL A 220 3.10 10.30 -7.41
N PRO A 221 2.81 11.52 -6.95
CA PRO A 221 3.45 12.02 -5.77
C PRO A 221 2.84 11.35 -4.54
N LEU A 222 3.68 10.71 -3.71
CA LEU A 222 3.38 10.51 -2.30
C LEU A 222 2.95 11.85 -1.72
N PRO A 223 1.94 11.87 -0.84
CA PRO A 223 0.95 12.93 -0.79
C PRO A 223 1.56 14.33 -0.68
N CYS A 224 1.25 15.16 -1.67
CA CYS A 224 1.09 16.60 -1.52
C CYS A 224 -0.11 17.02 -2.38
N PRO A 225 -1.21 17.43 -1.73
CA PRO A 225 -1.70 18.77 -2.02
C PRO A 225 -1.77 19.62 -0.75
N ALA A 226 -1.53 20.90 -0.94
CA ALA A 226 -1.34 21.94 0.07
C ALA A 226 -2.40 21.96 1.20
N ARG A 227 -2.00 22.54 2.33
CA ARG A 227 -2.87 22.92 3.45
C ARG A 227 -4.16 23.61 2.95
N PRO A 228 -5.35 23.24 3.45
CA PRO A 228 -6.55 24.04 3.30
C PRO A 228 -6.32 25.41 3.94
N ALA A 229 -6.54 26.50 3.19
CA ALA A 229 -6.55 27.85 3.76
C ALA A 229 -7.63 28.02 4.86
N ALA A 230 -8.65 27.16 4.86
CA ALA A 230 -9.80 27.23 5.77
C ALA A 230 -9.59 26.55 7.15
N LEU A 231 -8.56 25.72 7.32
CA LEU A 231 -8.30 25.00 8.58
C LEU A 231 -7.17 25.61 9.43
N ALA A 232 -6.55 26.71 8.96
CA ALA A 232 -5.52 27.45 9.69
C ALA A 232 -6.07 28.36 10.79
N ALA A 233 -7.39 28.46 10.93
CA ALA A 233 -8.06 29.46 11.76
C ALA A 233 -8.83 28.86 12.95
N HIS A 234 -8.32 27.81 13.63
CA HIS A 234 -8.79 27.41 14.97
C HIS A 234 -7.68 26.75 15.81
#